data_AF-A0A0R1PWC3-F1
#
_entry.id   AF-A0A0R1PWC3-F1
#
_cell.length_a   1.000
_cell.length_b   1.000
_cell.length_c   1.000
_cell.angle_alpha   90.00
_cell.angle_beta   90.00
_cell.angle_gamma   90.00
#
_symmetry.space_group_name_H-M   'P 1'
#
loop_
_entity.id
_entity.type
_entity.pdbx_description
1 polymer ?
#
loop_
_entity_poly.entity_id
_entity_poly.type
_entity_poly.pdbx_seq_one_letter_code
_entity_poly.pdbx_strand_id
1 'polypeptide(L)'
;MVKAVRTDPGVAGNEDYYSESREVQVQIFYADNIEYDPEILESKILKLYTSDNWTLVENSGIQTDPDTFQLYESFYVRLTKYLN
;
A
#
# COMPACT_ATOMS: atom_id res chain seq x y z
N MET A 1 6.76 -4.83 -10.13
CA MET A 1 7.69 -4.04 -9.28
C MET A 1 7.94 -4.80 -7.98
N VAL A 2 9.18 -4.76 -7.50
CA VAL A 2 9.62 -5.41 -6.26
C VAL A 2 9.15 -4.55 -5.08
N LYS A 3 8.43 -5.15 -4.12
CA LYS A 3 7.90 -4.49 -2.91
C LYS A 3 9.04 -4.23 -1.92
N ALA A 4 9.23 -2.98 -1.50
CA ALA A 4 9.89 -2.75 -0.22
C ALA A 4 8.94 -3.25 0.88
N VAL A 5 9.37 -4.27 1.63
CA VAL A 5 8.61 -4.80 2.76
C VAL A 5 9.34 -4.34 4.02
N ARG A 6 8.64 -3.58 4.87
CA ARG A 6 9.11 -3.28 6.23
C ARG A 6 8.32 -4.14 7.21
N THR A 7 9.04 -4.82 8.09
CA THR A 7 8.46 -5.54 9.21
C THR A 7 8.84 -4.79 10.47
N ASP A 8 7.87 -4.18 11.14
CA ASP A 8 8.07 -3.46 12.39
C ASP A 8 7.42 -4.24 13.55
N PRO A 9 8.16 -4.53 14.64
CA PRO A 9 7.60 -5.17 15.83
C PRO A 9 6.64 -4.21 16.54
N GLY A 10 5.44 -4.70 16.89
CA GLY A 10 4.40 -3.93 17.55
C GLY A 10 4.14 -4.39 18.99
N VAL A 11 3.88 -3.42 19.87
CA VAL A 11 3.65 -3.53 21.33
C VAL A 11 4.93 -3.92 22.10
N ALA A 12 5.66 -2.92 22.59
CA ALA A 12 6.83 -3.12 23.45
C ALA A 12 6.38 -3.55 24.85
N GLY A 13 6.75 -4.77 25.26
CA GLY A 13 6.62 -5.22 26.65
C GLY A 13 7.72 -6.23 26.96
N ASN A 14 8.61 -5.88 27.91
CA ASN A 14 9.69 -6.73 28.45
C ASN A 14 10.35 -7.68 27.42
N GLU A 15 11.28 -7.15 26.62
CA GLU A 15 12.15 -7.93 25.70
C GLU A 15 11.44 -8.77 24.62
N ASP A 16 10.11 -8.69 24.52
CA ASP A 16 9.29 -9.48 23.60
C ASP A 16 8.33 -8.59 22.78
N TYR A 17 7.82 -9.11 21.67
CA TYR A 17 6.87 -8.44 20.79
C TYR A 17 5.68 -9.36 20.52
N TYR A 18 4.47 -8.84 20.75
CA TYR A 18 3.23 -9.62 20.67
C TYR A 18 2.54 -9.50 19.31
N SER A 19 3.11 -8.72 18.41
CA SER A 19 2.62 -8.56 17.04
C SER A 19 3.72 -8.18 16.07
N GLU A 20 3.59 -8.64 14.84
CA GLU A 20 4.36 -8.18 13.70
C GLU A 20 3.45 -7.38 12.79
N SER A 21 3.91 -6.20 12.38
CA SER A 21 3.24 -5.43 11.34
C SER A 21 4.08 -5.43 10.08
N ARG A 22 3.45 -5.75 8.95
CA ARG A 22 4.06 -5.70 7.62
C ARG A 22 3.43 -4.56 6.86
N GLU A 23 4.24 -3.60 6.45
CA GLU A 23 3.78 -2.51 5.59
C GLU A 23 4.34 -2.67 4.18
N VAL A 24 3.47 -2.40 3.21
CA VAL A 24 3.74 -2.53 1.80
C VAL A 24 3.28 -1.27 1.09
N GLN A 25 4.18 -0.68 0.31
CA GLN A 25 3.79 0.30 -0.70
C GLN A 25 3.36 -0.43 -1.98
N VAL A 26 2.23 -0.01 -2.52
CA VAL A 26 1.77 -0.39 -3.85
C VAL A 26 1.82 0.85 -4.71
N GLN A 27 2.46 0.74 -5.87
CA GLN A 27 2.56 1.82 -6.85
C GLN A 27 1.95 1.37 -8.16
N ILE A 28 1.10 2.22 -8.73
CA ILE A 28 0.46 2.00 -10.03
C ILE A 28 0.98 3.09 -10.95
N PHE A 29 1.54 2.71 -12.09
CA PHE A 29 1.93 3.62 -13.16
C PHE A 29 0.93 3.45 -14.30
N TYR A 30 0.24 4.52 -14.65
CA TYR A 30 -0.80 4.50 -15.68
C TYR A 30 -0.21 4.68 -17.07
N ALA A 31 -0.86 4.14 -18.09
CA ALA A 31 -0.48 4.45 -19.46
C ALA A 31 -0.72 5.94 -19.77
N ASP A 32 0.14 6.55 -20.59
CA ASP A 32 0.06 7.98 -20.94
C ASP A 32 -1.27 8.36 -21.62
N ASN A 33 -1.91 7.39 -22.29
CA ASN A 33 -3.17 7.55 -23.00
C ASN A 33 -4.32 6.74 -22.36
N ILE A 34 -4.42 6.81 -21.04
CA ILE A 34 -5.50 6.16 -20.29
C ILE A 34 -6.89 6.66 -20.74
N GLU A 35 -7.75 5.75 -21.19
CA GLU A 35 -9.12 6.04 -21.66
C GLU A 35 -10.21 5.75 -20.60
N TYR A 36 -9.81 5.50 -19.36
CA TYR A 36 -10.70 5.17 -18.25
C TYR A 36 -10.36 6.00 -17.01
N ASP A 37 -11.28 6.08 -16.06
CA ASP A 37 -11.05 6.76 -14.79
C ASP A 37 -10.12 5.93 -13.88
N PRO A 38 -8.91 6.42 -13.53
CA PRO A 38 -7.98 5.73 -12.64
C PRO A 38 -8.63 5.30 -11.31
N GLU A 39 -9.52 6.12 -10.74
CA GLU A 39 -10.12 5.88 -9.42
C GLU A 39 -10.93 4.57 -9.37
N ILE A 40 -11.45 4.12 -10.52
CA ILE A 40 -12.16 2.84 -10.64
C ILE A 40 -11.21 1.65 -10.41
N LEU A 41 -9.98 1.72 -10.94
CA LEU A 41 -8.97 0.69 -10.74
C LEU A 41 -8.44 0.72 -9.30
N GLU A 42 -8.14 1.91 -8.79
CA GLU A 42 -7.65 2.15 -7.43
C GLU A 42 -8.62 1.58 -6.39
N SER A 43 -9.92 1.90 -6.53
CA SER A 43 -10.98 1.38 -5.68
C SER A 43 -11.07 -0.14 -5.69
N LYS A 44 -10.83 -0.79 -6.84
CA LYS A 44 -10.83 -2.27 -6.93
C LYS A 44 -9.63 -2.86 -6.20
N ILE A 45 -8.45 -2.25 -6.34
CA ILE A 45 -7.24 -2.74 -5.69
C ILE A 45 -7.32 -2.54 -4.17
N LEU A 46 -7.80 -1.39 -3.71
CA LEU A 46 -8.01 -1.14 -2.28
C LEU A 46 -9.00 -2.13 -1.67
N LYS A 47 -10.07 -2.48 -2.39
CA LYS A 47 -11.02 -3.54 -1.97
C LYS A 47 -10.37 -4.91 -1.83
N LEU A 48 -9.43 -5.27 -2.69
CA LEU A 48 -8.70 -6.55 -2.60
C LEU A 48 -7.84 -6.61 -1.33
N TYR A 49 -7.15 -5.52 -0.99
CA TYR A 49 -6.35 -5.47 0.24
C TYR A 49 -7.22 -5.52 1.50
N THR A 50 -8.32 -4.76 1.54
CA THR A 50 -9.21 -4.78 2.72
C THR A 50 -9.93 -6.11 2.92
N SER A 51 -10.20 -6.87 1.85
CA SER A 51 -10.77 -8.23 1.99
C SER A 51 -9.78 -9.24 2.59
N ASP A 52 -8.47 -8.99 2.49
CA ASP A 52 -7.40 -9.89 2.96
C ASP A 52 -6.84 -9.51 4.34
N ASN A 53 -7.60 -8.73 5.14
CA ASN A 53 -7.21 -8.21 6.46
C ASN A 53 -6.06 -7.18 6.44
N TRP A 54 -5.80 -6.54 5.30
CA TRP A 54 -4.89 -5.40 5.25
C TRP A 54 -5.65 -4.11 5.53
N THR A 55 -4.99 -3.17 6.21
CA THR A 55 -5.52 -1.84 6.50
C THR A 55 -4.81 -0.81 5.65
N LEU A 56 -5.56 0.12 5.05
CA LEU A 56 -4.99 1.29 4.38
C LEU A 56 -4.36 2.22 5.44
N VAL A 57 -3.08 2.53 5.26
CA VAL A 57 -2.31 3.43 6.14
C VAL A 57 -2.29 4.84 5.56
N GLU A 58 -1.99 4.93 4.27
CA GLU A 58 -1.85 6.21 3.56
C GLU A 58 -2.27 6.04 2.10
N ASN A 59 -2.94 7.05 1.56
CA ASN A 59 -3.11 7.24 0.13
C ASN A 59 -2.53 8.61 -0.24
N SER A 60 -1.54 8.62 -1.13
CA SER A 60 -0.87 9.84 -1.59
C SER A 60 -1.62 10.57 -2.72
N GLY A 61 -2.68 9.98 -3.26
CA GLY A 61 -3.45 10.46 -4.41
C GLY A 61 -2.67 10.37 -5.73
N ILE A 62 -3.34 10.70 -6.83
CA ILE A 62 -2.73 10.73 -8.16
C ILE A 62 -1.65 11.81 -8.20
N GLN A 63 -0.47 11.42 -8.67
CA GLN A 63 0.70 12.25 -8.87
C GLN A 63 1.15 12.16 -10.33
N THR A 64 1.98 13.11 -10.75
CA THR A 64 2.57 13.15 -12.09
C THR A 64 4.07 13.09 -11.95
N ASP A 65 4.69 12.10 -12.60
CA ASP A 65 6.13 11.98 -12.66
C ASP A 65 6.70 13.18 -13.47
N PRO A 66 7.64 13.97 -12.91
CA PRO A 66 8.10 15.21 -13.53
C PRO A 66 8.98 14.98 -14.77
N ASP A 67 9.57 13.80 -14.93
CA ASP A 67 10.49 13.49 -16.02
C ASP A 67 9.75 12.86 -17.21
N THR A 68 8.77 12.00 -16.92
CA THR A 68 8.01 11.24 -17.92
C THR A 68 6.62 11.79 -18.17
N PHE A 69 6.11 12.65 -17.29
CA PHE A 69 4.72 13.12 -17.25
C PHE A 69 3.68 12.01 -17.05
N GLN A 70 4.14 10.81 -16.67
CA GLN A 70 3.28 9.67 -16.42
C GLN A 70 2.49 9.88 -15.13
N LEU A 71 1.19 9.57 -15.15
CA LEU A 71 0.40 9.53 -13.93
C LEU A 71 0.76 8.28 -13.13
N TYR A 72 0.85 8.44 -11.81
CA TYR A 72 0.98 7.32 -10.90
C TYR A 72 0.25 7.57 -9.59
N GLU A 73 -0.13 6.50 -8.90
CA GLU A 73 -0.64 6.57 -7.53
C GLU A 73 0.17 5.64 -6.64
N SER A 74 0.32 6.01 -5.37
CA SER A 74 0.90 5.16 -4.32
C SER A 74 -0.04 5.06 -3.12
N PHE A 75 -0.21 3.84 -2.62
CA PHE A 75 -0.88 3.58 -1.34
C PHE A 75 -0.05 2.65 -0.46
N TYR A 76 -0.10 2.91 0.84
CA TYR A 76 0.54 2.09 1.86
C TYR A 76 -0.53 1.24 2.56
N VAL A 77 -0.31 -0.07 2.57
CA VAL A 77 -1.18 -1.02 3.25
C VAL A 77 -0.40 -1.79 4.30
N ARG A 78 -1.04 -2.07 5.43
CA ARG A 78 -0.44 -2.76 6.57
C ARG A 78 -1.22 -4.00 6.96
N LEU A 79 -0.52 -5.09 7.18
CA LEU A 79 -1.05 -6.30 7.81
C LEU A 79 -0.45 -6.43 9.20
N THR A 80 -1.28 -6.42 10.23
CA THR A 80 -0.85 -6.71 11.60
C THR A 80 -1.22 -8.15 11.95
N LYS A 81 -0.23 -8.94 12.36
CA LYS A 81 -0.41 -10.30 12.84
C LYS A 81 -0.02 -10.37 14.31
N TYR A 82 -0.94 -10.83 15.15
CA TYR A 82 -0.63 -11.15 16.55
C TYR A 82 0.14 -12.48 16.63
N LEU A 83 1.18 -12.51 17.45
CA LEU A 83 1.97 -13.70 17.72
C LEU A 83 1.43 -14.32 19.02
N ASN A 84 0.85 -15.50 18.92
CA ASN A 84 0.38 -16.29 20.06
C ASN A 84 1.55 -16.97 20.77
#